data_AF-A0A850PNQ8-F1
#
_entry.id   AF-A0A850PNQ8-F1
#
_cell.length_a   1.000
_cell.length_b   1.000
_cell.length_c   1.000
_cell.angle_alpha   90.00
_cell.angle_beta   90.00
_cell.angle_gamma   90.00
#
_symmetry.space_group_name_H-M   'P 1'
#
loop_
_entity.id
_entity.type
_entity.pdbx_description
1 polymer ?
#
loop_
_entity_poly.entity_id
_entity_poly.type
_entity_poly.pdbx_seq_one_letter_code
_entity_poly.pdbx_strand_id
1 'polypeptide(L)'
;MPRAPKHCGRNGCRKLVRPPAKRCPEHIGWNMSPRTASAQATNRHHWRTVIRPQALARDGHQCQLRFPGICTGTATEVDHIIEVTDGGTDTLDNARSVCRPCHRRRTATNAANTRHQSPRRTT
;
A
#
# COMPACT_ATOMS: atom_id res chain seq x y z
N MET A 1 15.61 -37.20 -25.07
CA MET A 1 14.40 -37.52 -24.27
C MET A 1 13.87 -36.23 -23.65
N PRO A 2 12.61 -35.83 -23.88
CA PRO A 2 12.02 -34.71 -23.16
C PRO A 2 11.91 -35.03 -21.66
N ARG A 3 12.14 -34.05 -20.80
CA ARG A 3 12.00 -34.24 -19.34
C ARG A 3 10.54 -34.54 -18.99
N ALA A 4 10.34 -35.46 -18.05
CA ALA A 4 9.01 -35.81 -17.58
C ALA A 4 8.25 -34.58 -17.03
N PRO A 5 6.92 -34.50 -17.22
CA PRO A 5 6.09 -33.47 -16.60
C PRO A 5 6.18 -33.53 -15.07
N LYS A 6 6.14 -32.37 -14.42
CA LYS A 6 6.13 -32.25 -12.95
C LYS A 6 4.95 -31.42 -12.48
N HIS A 7 4.58 -31.49 -11.21
CA HIS A 7 3.55 -30.58 -10.68
C HIS A 7 4.01 -29.11 -10.69
N CYS A 8 3.05 -28.20 -10.80
CA CYS A 8 3.24 -26.76 -10.70
C CYS A 8 3.86 -26.39 -9.35
N GLY A 9 4.90 -25.56 -9.34
CA GLY A 9 5.61 -25.13 -8.12
C GLY A 9 4.86 -24.13 -7.21
N ARG A 10 3.52 -24.09 -7.27
CA ARG A 10 2.67 -23.34 -6.33
C ARG A 10 2.13 -24.34 -5.31
N ASN A 11 2.33 -24.08 -4.01
CA ASN A 11 1.81 -24.94 -2.95
C ASN A 11 0.31 -25.19 -3.14
N GLY A 12 -0.09 -26.47 -3.19
CA GLY A 12 -1.48 -26.89 -3.39
C GLY A 12 -1.93 -27.02 -4.86
N CYS A 13 -1.15 -26.59 -5.84
CA CYS A 13 -1.50 -26.75 -7.26
C CYS A 13 -0.99 -28.08 -7.82
N ARG A 14 -1.91 -29.00 -8.13
CA ARG A 14 -1.57 -30.32 -8.70
C ARG A 14 -1.45 -30.34 -10.23
N LYS A 15 -1.62 -29.21 -10.92
CA LYS A 15 -1.51 -29.14 -12.39
C LYS A 15 -0.11 -29.53 -12.86
N LEU A 16 -0.03 -30.37 -13.88
CA LEU A 16 1.24 -30.80 -14.47
C LEU A 16 1.78 -29.74 -15.44
N VAL A 17 3.08 -29.48 -15.36
CA VAL A 17 3.84 -28.54 -16.18
C VAL A 17 5.02 -29.25 -16.80
N ARG A 18 5.32 -28.93 -18.06
CA ARG A 18 6.48 -29.48 -18.77
C ARG A 18 7.68 -28.54 -18.60
N PRO A 19 8.86 -29.03 -18.14
CA PRO A 19 10.07 -28.21 -18.08
C PRO A 19 10.39 -27.57 -19.46
N PRO A 20 10.84 -26.31 -19.52
CA PRO A 20 11.39 -25.50 -18.42
C PRO A 20 10.35 -24.77 -17.54
N ALA A 21 9.05 -24.86 -17.85
CA ALA A 21 8.02 -24.18 -17.06
C ALA A 21 8.01 -24.68 -15.61
N LYS A 22 8.09 -23.74 -14.66
CA LYS A 22 8.03 -24.03 -13.21
C LYS A 22 6.60 -23.99 -12.66
N ARG A 23 5.68 -23.28 -13.32
CA ARG A 23 4.30 -23.03 -12.88
C ARG A 23 3.33 -23.12 -14.06
N CYS A 24 2.05 -23.41 -13.80
CA CYS A 24 1.01 -23.44 -14.84
C CYS A 24 0.55 -22.01 -15.22
N PRO A 25 -0.12 -21.79 -16.37
CA PRO A 25 -0.54 -20.46 -16.82
C PRO A 25 -1.30 -19.63 -15.78
N GLU A 26 -2.13 -20.26 -14.95
CA GLU A 26 -2.85 -19.59 -13.85
C GLU A 26 -1.95 -19.05 -12.74
N HIS A 27 -0.74 -19.59 -12.62
CA HIS A 27 0.27 -19.20 -11.64
C HIS A 27 1.51 -18.59 -12.31
N ILE A 28 1.41 -18.28 -13.61
CA ILE A 28 2.38 -17.49 -14.35
C ILE A 28 1.85 -16.05 -14.35
N GLY A 29 2.39 -15.24 -13.45
CA GLY A 29 2.04 -13.84 -13.37
C GLY A 29 2.66 -13.19 -12.15
N TRP A 30 3.21 -11.99 -12.34
CA TRP A 30 3.32 -11.04 -11.26
C TRP A 30 1.91 -10.65 -10.83
N ASN A 31 1.69 -10.40 -9.53
CA ASN A 31 0.37 -10.06 -8.98
C ASN A 31 -0.23 -8.87 -9.76
N MET A 32 -1.08 -9.13 -10.75
CA MET A 32 -1.81 -8.14 -11.55
C MET A 32 -2.96 -7.51 -10.76
N SER A 33 -2.89 -7.53 -9.43
CA SER A 33 -3.88 -6.85 -8.61
C SER A 33 -3.83 -5.37 -8.99
N PRO A 34 -4.97 -4.74 -9.29
CA PRO A 34 -5.00 -3.30 -9.51
C PRO A 34 -4.36 -2.61 -8.31
N ARG A 35 -3.60 -1.53 -8.58
CA ARG A 35 -3.00 -0.71 -7.51
C ARG A 35 -4.11 -0.19 -6.60
N THR A 36 -3.85 -0.17 -5.30
CA THR A 36 -4.78 0.39 -4.32
C THR A 36 -5.04 1.87 -4.62
N ALA A 37 -6.23 2.37 -4.25
CA ALA A 37 -6.61 3.77 -4.47
C ALA A 37 -5.56 4.74 -3.90
N SER A 38 -5.06 4.48 -2.68
CA SER A 38 -3.99 5.28 -2.07
C SER A 38 -2.66 5.23 -2.85
N ALA A 39 -2.30 4.07 -3.41
CA ALA A 39 -1.10 3.95 -4.24
C ALA A 39 -1.25 4.68 -5.58
N GLN A 40 -2.47 4.75 -6.13
CA GLN A 40 -2.73 5.53 -7.34
C GLN A 40 -2.63 7.03 -7.05
N ALA A 41 -3.28 7.51 -5.98
CA ALA A 41 -3.30 8.91 -5.58
C ALA A 41 -1.90 9.46 -5.26
N THR A 42 -1.15 8.77 -4.41
CA THR A 42 0.22 9.18 -4.02
C THR A 42 1.24 9.08 -5.14
N ASN A 43 0.98 8.26 -6.17
CA ASN A 43 1.88 8.14 -7.32
C ASN A 43 1.60 9.19 -8.41
N ARG A 44 0.55 10.00 -8.28
CA ARG A 44 0.28 11.09 -9.22
C ARG A 44 1.42 12.10 -9.19
N HIS A 45 1.77 12.62 -10.36
CA HIS A 45 2.86 13.59 -10.51
C HIS A 45 2.67 14.80 -9.59
N HIS A 46 1.45 15.35 -9.54
CA HIS A 46 1.10 16.51 -8.69
C HIS A 46 1.37 16.25 -7.20
N TRP A 47 0.97 15.08 -6.69
CA TRP A 47 1.22 14.72 -5.29
C TRP A 47 2.73 14.69 -4.98
N ARG A 48 3.51 14.03 -5.85
CA ARG A 48 4.95 13.86 -5.66
C ARG A 48 5.75 15.16 -5.78
N THR A 49 5.34 16.05 -6.68
CA THR A 49 6.13 17.24 -7.06
C THR A 49 5.67 18.53 -6.40
N VAL A 50 4.40 18.62 -6.01
CA VAL A 50 3.81 19.85 -5.46
C VAL A 50 3.40 19.61 -4.01
N ILE A 51 2.45 18.69 -3.77
CA ILE A 51 1.83 18.54 -2.45
C ILE A 51 2.82 18.03 -1.40
N ARG A 52 3.60 16.99 -1.72
CA ARG A 52 4.56 16.41 -0.78
C ARG A 52 5.62 17.42 -0.31
N PRO A 53 6.37 18.13 -1.19
CA PRO A 53 7.35 19.11 -0.72
C PRO A 53 6.70 20.29 -0.01
N GLN A 54 5.53 20.76 -0.44
CA GLN A 54 4.81 21.85 0.23
C GLN A 54 4.36 21.47 1.64
N ALA A 55 3.83 20.26 1.85
CA ALA A 55 3.43 19.81 3.18
C ALA A 55 4.63 19.69 4.13
N LEU A 56 5.75 19.11 3.65
CA LEU A 56 6.98 19.02 4.44
C LEU A 56 7.54 20.40 4.81
N ALA A 57 7.54 21.34 3.87
CA ALA A 57 7.99 22.70 4.12
C ALA A 57 7.07 23.44 5.09
N ARG A 58 5.73 23.38 4.89
CA ARG A 58 4.72 23.98 5.77
C ARG A 58 4.88 23.50 7.21
N ASP A 59 5.11 22.21 7.39
CA ASP A 59 5.21 21.59 8.71
C ASP A 59 6.63 21.66 9.28
N GLY A 60 7.58 22.32 8.60
CA GLY A 60 8.97 22.45 9.04
C GLY A 60 9.69 21.11 9.22
N HIS A 61 9.33 20.10 8.41
CA HIS A 61 9.77 18.72 8.56
C HIS A 61 9.48 18.12 9.95
N GLN A 62 8.49 18.64 10.68
CA GLN A 62 8.07 18.12 11.97
C GLN A 62 6.88 17.15 11.81
N CYS A 63 6.97 16.00 12.45
CA CYS A 63 5.89 15.02 12.51
C CYS A 63 4.66 15.60 13.22
N GLN A 64 3.52 15.57 12.54
CA GLN A 64 2.24 16.08 13.03
C GLN A 64 1.46 15.05 13.85
N LEU A 65 1.74 13.74 13.70
CA LEU A 65 1.03 12.68 14.45
C LEU A 65 1.50 12.54 15.90
N ARG A 66 2.80 12.72 16.16
CA ARG A 66 3.41 12.73 17.50
C ARG A 66 2.99 11.57 18.42
N PHE A 67 2.78 10.36 17.87
CA PHE A 67 2.38 9.21 18.69
C PHE A 67 3.43 8.93 19.79
N PRO A 68 3.01 8.78 21.05
CA PRO A 68 3.91 8.57 22.17
C PRO A 68 4.67 7.25 22.03
N GLY A 69 5.95 7.26 22.43
CA GLY A 69 6.81 6.07 22.44
C GLY A 69 7.31 5.57 21.08
N ILE A 70 6.86 6.13 19.95
CA ILE A 70 7.32 5.73 18.61
C ILE A 70 7.70 6.90 17.69
N CYS A 71 7.29 8.12 18.00
CA CYS A 71 7.57 9.28 17.16
C CYS A 71 9.06 9.65 17.22
N THR A 72 9.66 9.90 16.05
CA THR A 72 11.06 10.34 15.93
C THR A 72 11.19 11.87 15.81
N GLY A 73 10.07 12.60 15.83
CA GLY A 73 10.04 14.05 15.62
C GLY A 73 10.17 14.46 14.15
N THR A 74 11.14 13.93 13.42
CA THR A 74 11.40 14.33 12.02
C THR A 74 10.45 13.64 11.04
N ALA A 75 9.73 14.42 10.24
CA ALA A 75 8.90 13.95 9.15
C ALA A 75 9.70 13.76 7.85
N THR A 76 9.49 12.60 7.22
CA THR A 76 10.11 12.22 5.93
C THR A 76 9.07 11.79 4.90
N GLU A 77 7.84 11.58 5.36
CA GLU A 77 6.71 11.09 4.59
C GLU A 77 5.54 12.06 4.75
N VAL A 78 4.60 12.00 3.80
CA VAL A 78 3.38 12.80 3.81
C VAL A 78 2.21 11.85 3.65
N ASP A 79 1.18 12.09 4.44
CA ASP A 79 0.07 11.19 4.67
C ASP A 79 -1.24 11.97 4.56
N HIS A 80 -2.27 11.33 4.00
CA HIS A 80 -3.57 11.96 3.78
C HIS A 80 -4.35 12.03 5.10
N ILE A 81 -4.87 13.18 5.51
CA ILE A 81 -5.59 13.34 6.78
C ILE A 81 -6.87 12.51 6.77
N ILE A 82 -7.64 12.60 5.68
CA ILE A 82 -8.74 11.71 5.31
C ILE A 82 -8.19 10.77 4.24
N GLU A 83 -8.32 9.46 4.46
CA GLU A 83 -7.83 8.47 3.50
C GLU A 83 -8.56 8.58 2.16
N VAL A 84 -7.86 8.24 1.07
CA VAL A 84 -8.43 8.27 -0.28
C VAL A 84 -9.62 7.31 -0.41
N THR A 85 -9.59 6.19 0.32
CA THR A 85 -10.71 5.23 0.37
C THR A 85 -11.96 5.81 1.01
N ASP A 86 -11.78 6.81 1.87
CA ASP A 86 -12.85 7.45 2.66
C ASP A 86 -13.26 8.80 2.04
N GLY A 87 -12.84 9.07 0.79
CA GLY A 87 -13.16 10.29 0.06
C GLY A 87 -12.13 11.43 0.18
N GLY A 88 -10.94 11.15 0.73
CA GLY A 88 -9.87 12.13 0.86
C GLY A 88 -9.32 12.65 -0.47
N THR A 89 -9.06 13.96 -0.53
CA THR A 89 -8.53 14.66 -1.72
C THR A 89 -7.01 14.76 -1.72
N ASP A 90 -6.42 14.91 -2.91
CA ASP A 90 -4.97 15.17 -3.11
C ASP A 90 -4.63 16.67 -2.96
N THR A 91 -5.03 17.27 -1.84
CA THR A 91 -4.85 18.70 -1.56
C THR A 91 -3.90 18.92 -0.39
N LEU A 92 -3.29 20.11 -0.31
CA LEU A 92 -2.37 20.47 0.76
C LEU A 92 -3.06 20.45 2.14
N ASP A 93 -4.32 20.87 2.20
CA ASP A 93 -5.12 20.88 3.44
C ASP A 93 -5.41 19.46 3.95
N ASN A 94 -5.50 18.49 3.05
CA ASN A 94 -5.65 17.09 3.39
C ASN A 94 -4.30 16.36 3.52
N ALA A 95 -3.17 17.06 3.47
CA ALA A 95 -1.84 16.47 3.61
C ALA A 95 -1.23 16.81 4.98
N ARG A 96 -0.57 15.83 5.61
CA ARG A 96 0.20 16.04 6.85
C ARG A 96 1.58 15.39 6.78
N SER A 97 2.59 16.06 7.32
CA SER A 97 3.94 15.54 7.43
C SER A 97 4.06 14.58 8.61
N VAL A 98 4.62 13.40 8.34
CA VAL A 98 4.69 12.31 9.31
C VAL A 98 6.06 11.64 9.29
N CYS A 99 6.50 11.17 10.45
CA CYS A 99 7.65 10.28 10.52
C CYS A 99 7.23 8.85 10.18
N ARG A 100 8.18 8.08 9.63
CA ARG A 100 7.94 6.70 9.17
C ARG A 100 7.34 5.77 10.24
N PRO A 101 7.77 5.78 11.52
CA PRO A 101 7.12 4.98 12.55
C PRO A 101 5.67 5.35 12.81
N CYS A 102 5.35 6.66 12.90
CA CYS A 102 3.98 7.12 13.11
C CYS A 102 3.08 6.78 11.93
N HIS A 103 3.59 6.97 10.70
CA HIS A 103 2.88 6.62 9.48
C HIS A 103 2.53 5.13 9.45
N ARG A 104 3.50 4.24 9.71
CA ARG A 104 3.27 2.79 9.76
C ARG A 104 2.21 2.40 10.78
N ARG A 105 2.20 3.00 11.99
CA ARG A 105 1.17 2.74 13.01
C ARG A 105 -0.21 3.18 12.52
N ARG A 106 -0.30 4.34 11.88
CA ARG A 106 -1.56 4.85 11.35
C ARG A 106 -2.09 3.96 10.24
N THR A 107 -1.27 3.58 9.25
CA THR A 107 -1.66 2.66 8.18
C THR A 107 -2.16 1.33 8.74
N ALA A 108 -1.51 0.78 9.76
CA ALA A 108 -1.95 -0.46 10.41
C ALA A 108 -3.31 -0.32 11.09
N THR A 109 -3.56 0.83 11.73
CA THR A 109 -4.85 1.15 12.38
C THR A 109 -5.96 1.30 11.35
N ASN A 110 -5.70 2.03 10.26
CA ASN A 110 -6.66 2.19 9.16
C ASN A 110 -6.99 0.85 8.51
N ALA A 111 -5.99 0.01 8.25
CA ALA A 111 -6.20 -1.33 7.72
C ALA A 111 -7.03 -2.23 8.66
N ALA A 112 -6.86 -2.10 9.99
CA ALA A 112 -7.71 -2.79 10.95
C ALA A 112 -9.17 -2.30 10.87
N ASN A 113 -9.38 -0.98 10.80
CA ASN A 113 -10.72 -0.39 10.69
C ASN A 113 -11.44 -0.80 9.41
N THR A 114 -10.77 -0.81 8.25
CA THR A 114 -11.37 -1.25 6.97
C THR A 114 -11.80 -2.72 7.01
N ARG A 115 -11.05 -3.59 7.70
CA ARG A 115 -11.43 -5.01 7.90
C ARG A 115 -12.70 -5.15 8.73
N HIS A 116 -12.95 -4.24 9.67
CA HIS A 116 -14.16 -4.24 10.48
C HIS A 116 -15.38 -3.68 9.73
N GLN A 117 -15.19 -2.77 8.76
CA GLN A 117 -16.27 -2.13 8.00
C GLN A 117 -16.71 -2.89 6.74
N SER A 118 -15.98 -3.93 6.32
CA SER A 118 -16.40 -4.74 5.18
C SER A 118 -17.69 -5.50 5.53
N PRO A 119 -18.80 -5.33 4.78
CA PRO A 119 -20.03 -6.05 5.07
C PRO A 119 -19.72 -7.55 5.00
N ARG A 120 -20.13 -8.29 6.04
CA ARG A 120 -20.12 -9.76 6.00
C ARG A 120 -20.88 -10.14 4.73
N ARG A 121 -20.21 -10.80 3.77
CA ARG A 121 -20.87 -11.36 2.59
C ARG A 121 -21.97 -12.29 3.09
N THR A 122 -23.21 -11.81 3.09
CA THR A 122 -24.39 -12.64 3.25
C THR A 122 -24.44 -13.55 2.03
N THR A 123 -24.28 -14.85 2.30
CA THR A 123 -24.47 -15.97 1.37
C THR A 123 -25.90 -16.05 0.88
#